data_AF-A0A6J7B344-F1
#
_entry.id   AF-A0A6J7B344-F1
#
_cell.length_a   1.000
_cell.length_b   1.000
_cell.length_c   1.000
_cell.angle_alpha   90.00
_cell.angle_beta   90.00
_cell.angle_gamma   90.00
#
_symmetry.space_group_name_H-M   'P 1'
#
loop_
_entity.id
_entity.type
_entity.pdbx_description
1 polymer ?
#
loop_
_entity_poly.entity_id
_entity_poly.type
_entity_poly.pdbx_seq_one_letter_code
_entity_poly.pdbx_strand_id
1 'polypeptide(L)'
;MTSLQDIRAVVSDPKFTYRQRILALAQLAENLLDPPAVRIQCSDALTIRIICDMYEGNAPYRPRYLLPDYKKVLVNGSSFLEIPPAKDLDDALAFLLIIYSSTPSITGYPVYFGDLDSLLLPYIEGVTDEELYSKLKRFWICLDRMFPDAFAHTNLSPVYNRVSKIILKLERELLQVVPNISLKVDPVLTSDEYILDAVKTVFECGKPHFINDVMMKSDLGENYAAVSCYNSLKIGGGAHTLVRINLKAAVEAGCGGVESFFESTLPYYLDLTAELMESRILYLVEESHFFESNWLVTEGLLDLNKFSAMFGIFGLAEAVDILMQQEGVEGTYGHSIVADDLGYRMTSFIAEWVAKRTMPYCDGNDGFAFLHSQSGIDLDIGVTAGTRIPIGTEPPLIAHLKTVARHHHLFQSGISDVLSFDETAVANPQAVVDVIRGAFKSGMRDFTFNLDSNDFIRITGYLVRKSDLAKMPAARHGSTFLGAGSVADSHVDQRNVKRVTSAESSPSPSS
;
A
#
# COMPACT_ATOMS: atom_id res chain seq x y z
N MET A 1 16.65 3.98 -22.01
CA MET A 1 17.07 2.61 -22.35
C MET A 1 18.26 2.22 -21.49
N THR A 2 18.26 1.00 -20.97
CA THR A 2 19.36 0.43 -20.20
C THR A 2 20.58 0.18 -21.08
N SER A 3 21.78 0.41 -20.54
CA SER A 3 23.06 0.26 -21.23
C SER A 3 23.97 -0.77 -20.55
N LEU A 4 24.99 -1.25 -21.27
CA LEU A 4 26.07 -2.06 -20.68
C LEU A 4 26.81 -1.33 -19.55
N GLN A 5 26.85 0.01 -19.61
CA GLN A 5 27.44 0.83 -18.56
C GLN A 5 26.62 0.76 -17.27
N ASP A 6 25.29 0.75 -17.36
CA ASP A 6 24.41 0.61 -16.19
C ASP A 6 24.58 -0.75 -15.52
N ILE A 7 24.66 -1.81 -16.34
CA ILE A 7 24.94 -3.18 -15.85
C ILE A 7 26.30 -3.21 -15.16
N ARG A 8 27.35 -2.63 -15.77
CA ARG A 8 28.68 -2.56 -15.19
C ARG A 8 28.68 -1.80 -13.86
N ALA A 9 27.94 -0.69 -13.78
CA ALA A 9 27.80 0.10 -12.57
C ALA A 9 27.23 -0.75 -11.42
N VAL A 10 26.12 -1.47 -11.64
CA VAL A 10 25.52 -2.37 -10.64
C VAL A 10 26.47 -3.50 -10.21
N VAL A 11 27.20 -4.10 -11.15
CA VAL A 11 28.19 -5.16 -10.82
C VAL A 11 29.30 -4.63 -9.93
N SER A 12 29.80 -3.43 -10.22
CA SER A 12 30.93 -2.82 -9.51
C SER A 12 30.54 -2.03 -8.26
N ASP A 13 29.26 -1.78 -8.00
CA ASP A 13 28.82 -0.96 -6.88
C ASP A 13 29.01 -1.72 -5.55
N PRO A 14 29.88 -1.22 -4.64
CA PRO A 14 30.11 -1.85 -3.34
C PRO A 14 28.95 -1.67 -2.36
N LYS A 15 27.97 -0.79 -2.66
CA LYS A 15 26.82 -0.53 -1.78
C LYS A 15 25.78 -1.66 -1.82
N PHE A 16 25.72 -2.41 -2.91
CA PHE A 16 24.79 -3.53 -3.02
C PHE A 16 25.26 -4.77 -2.25
N THR A 17 24.37 -5.31 -1.43
CA THR A 17 24.45 -6.71 -1.02
C THR A 17 24.32 -7.64 -2.22
N TYR A 18 24.70 -8.91 -2.07
CA TYR A 18 24.58 -9.91 -3.14
C TYR A 18 23.15 -10.01 -3.71
N ARG A 19 22.13 -10.05 -2.84
CA ARG A 19 20.72 -10.15 -3.28
C ARG A 19 20.24 -8.89 -3.99
N GLN A 20 20.54 -7.70 -3.45
CA GLN A 20 20.17 -6.44 -4.10
C GLN A 20 20.82 -6.33 -5.49
N ARG A 21 22.08 -6.77 -5.63
CA ARG A 21 22.78 -6.80 -6.93
C ARG A 21 22.08 -7.72 -7.92
N ILE A 22 21.69 -8.92 -7.51
CA ILE A 22 20.94 -9.86 -8.38
C ILE A 22 19.64 -9.22 -8.85
N LEU A 23 18.86 -8.65 -7.93
CA LEU A 23 17.57 -8.03 -8.26
C LEU A 23 17.75 -6.86 -9.24
N ALA A 24 18.72 -5.98 -8.99
CA ALA A 24 19.01 -4.85 -9.87
C ALA A 24 19.45 -5.32 -11.27
N LEU A 25 20.28 -6.38 -11.37
CA LEU A 25 20.67 -6.96 -12.65
C LEU A 25 19.48 -7.58 -13.39
N ALA A 26 18.60 -8.29 -12.69
CA ALA A 26 17.38 -8.86 -13.26
C ALA A 26 16.47 -7.75 -13.82
N GLN A 27 16.28 -6.66 -13.07
CA GLN A 27 15.49 -5.51 -13.52
C GLN A 27 16.10 -4.83 -14.76
N LEU A 28 17.43 -4.67 -14.79
CA LEU A 28 18.13 -4.12 -15.96
C LEU A 28 17.96 -5.02 -17.18
N ALA A 29 18.02 -6.33 -17.02
CA ALA A 29 17.81 -7.29 -18.11
C ALA A 29 16.36 -7.26 -18.62
N GLU A 30 15.38 -7.21 -17.72
CA GLU A 30 13.96 -7.04 -18.06
C GLU A 30 13.73 -5.74 -18.85
N ASN A 31 14.40 -4.65 -18.46
CA ASN A 31 14.30 -3.34 -19.11
C ASN A 31 15.10 -3.18 -20.41
N LEU A 32 15.88 -4.19 -20.81
CA LEU A 32 16.48 -4.24 -22.16
C LEU A 32 15.49 -4.72 -23.23
N LEU A 33 14.42 -5.40 -22.82
CA LEU A 33 13.38 -5.87 -23.72
C LEU A 33 12.45 -4.72 -24.10
N ASP A 34 11.86 -4.84 -25.29
CA ASP A 34 10.84 -3.91 -25.76
C ASP A 34 9.59 -4.01 -24.86
N PRO A 35 9.00 -2.88 -24.46
CA PRO A 35 7.77 -2.90 -23.69
C PRO A 35 6.57 -3.35 -24.55
N PRO A 36 5.50 -3.88 -23.93
CA PRO A 36 4.23 -4.17 -24.59
C PRO A 36 3.78 -3.00 -25.47
N ALA A 37 3.30 -3.34 -26.66
CA ALA A 37 2.95 -2.35 -27.66
C ALA A 37 1.78 -1.47 -27.21
N VAL A 38 1.90 -0.17 -27.43
CA VAL A 38 0.85 0.85 -27.21
C VAL A 38 0.90 1.90 -28.32
N ARG A 39 -0.16 2.69 -28.45
CA ARG A 39 -0.21 3.87 -29.33
C ARG A 39 0.90 4.85 -28.98
N ILE A 40 1.36 5.59 -29.99
CA ILE A 40 2.40 6.61 -29.82
C ILE A 40 2.02 7.63 -28.75
N GLN A 41 0.75 8.02 -28.67
CA GLN A 41 0.22 8.94 -27.65
C GLN A 41 0.42 8.41 -26.23
N CYS A 42 0.21 7.11 -26.02
CA CYS A 42 0.41 6.46 -24.73
C CYS A 42 1.89 6.42 -24.36
N SER A 43 2.75 6.05 -25.33
CA SER A 43 4.21 6.06 -25.16
C SER A 43 4.75 7.45 -24.84
N ASP A 44 4.26 8.47 -25.53
CA ASP A 44 4.62 9.87 -25.29
C ASP A 44 4.20 10.30 -23.89
N ALA A 45 2.95 10.02 -23.49
CA ALA A 45 2.42 10.33 -22.16
C ALA A 45 3.22 9.64 -21.03
N LEU A 46 3.69 8.41 -21.26
CA LEU A 46 4.57 7.68 -20.34
C LEU A 46 5.95 8.33 -20.27
N THR A 47 6.51 8.73 -21.42
CA THR A 47 7.83 9.37 -21.52
C THR A 47 7.87 10.70 -20.77
N ILE A 48 6.81 11.52 -20.89
CA ILE A 48 6.70 12.79 -20.17
C ILE A 48 6.08 12.66 -18.77
N ARG A 49 5.84 11.43 -18.30
CA ARG A 49 5.35 11.09 -16.95
C ARG A 49 3.98 11.68 -16.56
N ILE A 50 3.10 11.88 -17.53
CA ILE A 50 1.68 12.11 -17.22
C ILE A 50 1.03 10.79 -16.77
N ILE A 51 1.45 9.68 -17.37
CA ILE A 51 1.12 8.33 -16.90
C ILE A 51 2.40 7.59 -16.48
N CYS A 52 2.27 6.58 -15.62
CA CYS A 52 3.39 5.84 -15.07
C CYS A 52 3.01 4.38 -14.81
N ASP A 53 3.84 3.46 -15.30
CA ASP A 53 3.72 2.01 -15.12
C ASP A 53 4.34 1.50 -13.81
N MET A 54 4.65 2.41 -12.88
CA MET A 54 5.32 2.13 -11.61
C MET A 54 6.67 1.41 -11.72
N TYR A 55 7.35 1.50 -12.86
CA TYR A 55 8.64 0.86 -13.10
C TYR A 55 8.58 -0.66 -12.91
N GLU A 56 7.48 -1.26 -13.33
CA GLU A 56 7.19 -2.68 -13.16
C GLU A 56 7.93 -3.58 -14.17
N GLY A 57 8.97 -3.06 -14.82
CA GLY A 57 9.67 -3.74 -15.90
C GLY A 57 9.03 -3.54 -17.26
N ASN A 58 9.86 -3.44 -18.30
CA ASN A 58 9.37 -3.33 -19.68
C ASN A 58 8.62 -4.59 -20.10
N ALA A 59 9.12 -5.79 -19.81
CA ALA A 59 8.52 -7.06 -20.20
C ALA A 59 8.04 -7.86 -18.96
N PRO A 60 6.84 -7.56 -18.43
CA PRO A 60 6.39 -8.12 -17.16
C PRO A 60 6.22 -9.64 -17.23
N TYR A 61 6.97 -10.37 -16.40
CA TYR A 61 6.88 -11.83 -16.27
C TYR A 61 6.28 -12.29 -14.94
N ARG A 62 5.83 -11.34 -14.12
CA ARG A 62 5.23 -11.58 -12.81
C ARG A 62 4.19 -10.50 -12.49
N PRO A 63 3.06 -10.84 -11.84
CA PRO A 63 2.12 -9.84 -11.37
C PRO A 63 2.78 -8.90 -10.35
N ARG A 64 2.26 -7.68 -10.24
CA ARG A 64 2.71 -6.71 -9.23
C ARG A 64 2.54 -7.26 -7.82
N TYR A 65 1.37 -7.79 -7.50
CA TYR A 65 1.05 -8.33 -6.18
C TYR A 65 0.42 -9.71 -6.28
N LEU A 66 0.90 -10.62 -5.42
CA LEU A 66 0.39 -11.97 -5.26
C LEU A 66 -0.08 -12.16 -3.82
N LEU A 67 -1.27 -12.71 -3.66
CA LEU A 67 -1.83 -13.05 -2.36
C LEU A 67 -2.17 -14.55 -2.31
N PRO A 68 -1.18 -15.46 -2.23
CA PRO A 68 -1.46 -16.89 -2.18
C PRO A 68 -2.38 -17.26 -1.00
N ASP A 69 -3.26 -18.24 -1.22
CA ASP A 69 -4.10 -18.78 -0.15
C ASP A 69 -3.27 -19.69 0.78
N TYR A 70 -2.61 -19.08 1.76
CA TYR A 70 -1.78 -19.80 2.73
C TYR A 70 -2.58 -20.75 3.63
N LYS A 71 -3.89 -20.51 3.84
CA LYS A 71 -4.72 -21.46 4.58
C LYS A 71 -4.83 -22.77 3.81
N LYS A 72 -5.06 -22.69 2.49
CA LYS A 72 -5.16 -23.86 1.61
C LYS A 72 -3.86 -24.67 1.61
N VAL A 73 -2.69 -24.02 1.51
CA VAL A 73 -1.41 -24.75 1.46
C VAL A 73 -1.07 -25.43 2.78
N LEU A 74 -1.34 -24.78 3.93
CA LEU A 74 -1.09 -25.37 5.24
C LEU A 74 -1.94 -26.62 5.49
N VAL A 75 -3.19 -26.62 5.00
CA VAL A 75 -4.11 -27.77 5.15
C VAL A 75 -3.78 -28.92 4.19
N ASN A 76 -3.32 -28.61 2.97
CA ASN A 76 -3.16 -29.62 1.92
C ASN A 76 -1.72 -30.11 1.72
N GLY A 77 -0.73 -29.38 2.21
CA GLY A 77 0.66 -29.59 1.76
C GLY A 77 0.94 -28.93 0.41
N SER A 78 2.17 -29.10 -0.07
CA SER A 78 2.60 -28.70 -1.41
C SER A 78 3.43 -29.83 -2.02
N SER A 79 3.00 -30.30 -3.18
CA SER A 79 3.74 -31.32 -3.94
C SER A 79 4.99 -30.71 -4.55
N PHE A 80 4.90 -29.47 -5.04
CA PHE A 80 6.02 -28.73 -5.63
C PHE A 80 7.14 -28.48 -4.63
N LEU A 81 6.80 -28.11 -3.39
CA LEU A 81 7.78 -27.89 -2.32
C LEU A 81 8.15 -29.17 -1.57
N GLU A 82 7.48 -30.30 -1.86
CA GLU A 82 7.65 -31.58 -1.16
C GLU A 82 7.37 -31.49 0.36
N ILE A 83 6.37 -30.69 0.75
CA ILE A 83 6.00 -30.45 2.15
C ILE A 83 4.61 -31.05 2.43
N PRO A 84 4.46 -31.93 3.44
CA PRO A 84 3.14 -32.45 3.81
C PRO A 84 2.26 -31.38 4.46
N PRO A 85 0.94 -31.64 4.64
CA PRO A 85 0.08 -30.82 5.48
C PRO A 85 0.69 -30.52 6.85
N ALA A 86 0.57 -29.27 7.30
CA ALA A 86 1.03 -28.88 8.63
C ALA A 86 0.17 -29.54 9.71
N LYS A 87 0.81 -30.13 10.72
CA LYS A 87 0.11 -30.81 11.83
C LYS A 87 0.13 -30.02 13.12
N ASP A 88 1.16 -29.21 13.30
CA ASP A 88 1.37 -28.39 14.49
C ASP A 88 1.96 -27.02 14.14
N LEU A 89 2.25 -26.24 15.18
CA LEU A 89 2.78 -24.89 15.02
C LEU A 89 4.17 -24.90 14.36
N ASP A 90 5.03 -25.87 14.63
CA ASP A 90 6.38 -25.90 14.06
C ASP A 90 6.32 -26.19 12.56
N ASP A 91 5.48 -27.14 12.15
CA ASP A 91 5.19 -27.40 10.74
C ASP A 91 4.67 -26.13 10.06
N ALA A 92 3.66 -25.47 10.65
CA ALA A 92 3.06 -24.28 10.06
C ALA A 92 4.05 -23.12 9.90
N LEU A 93 4.85 -22.82 10.94
CA LEU A 93 5.84 -21.74 10.89
C LEU A 93 6.95 -22.04 9.87
N ALA A 94 7.45 -23.29 9.82
CA ALA A 94 8.48 -23.68 8.85
C ALA A 94 7.93 -23.61 7.41
N PHE A 95 6.73 -24.13 7.19
CA PHE A 95 6.09 -24.11 5.87
C PHE A 95 5.90 -22.68 5.38
N LEU A 96 5.36 -21.78 6.21
CA LEU A 96 5.18 -20.38 5.85
C LEU A 96 6.51 -19.73 5.42
N LEU A 97 7.61 -19.92 6.17
CA LEU A 97 8.91 -19.38 5.77
C LEU A 97 9.40 -19.93 4.41
N ILE A 98 9.17 -21.21 4.14
CA ILE A 98 9.57 -21.83 2.88
C ILE A 98 8.76 -21.24 1.73
N ILE A 99 7.43 -21.24 1.81
CA ILE A 99 6.59 -20.72 0.71
C ILE A 99 6.82 -19.22 0.47
N TYR A 100 7.03 -18.42 1.51
CA TYR A 100 7.38 -17.00 1.37
C TYR A 100 8.63 -16.80 0.53
N SER A 101 9.66 -17.64 0.73
CA SER A 101 10.89 -17.57 -0.06
C SER A 101 10.74 -17.99 -1.52
N SER A 102 9.66 -18.70 -1.85
CA SER A 102 9.36 -19.18 -3.20
C SER A 102 8.26 -18.38 -3.90
N THR A 103 7.66 -17.40 -3.23
CA THR A 103 6.61 -16.56 -3.80
C THR A 103 7.24 -15.41 -4.60
N PRO A 104 6.99 -15.31 -5.93
CA PRO A 104 7.59 -14.26 -6.73
C PRO A 104 6.98 -12.89 -6.40
N SER A 105 7.76 -11.84 -6.65
CA SER A 105 7.35 -10.47 -6.42
C SER A 105 8.19 -9.52 -7.25
N ILE A 106 7.64 -8.34 -7.53
CA ILE A 106 8.35 -7.33 -8.28
C ILE A 106 9.58 -6.79 -7.54
N THR A 107 9.53 -6.77 -6.20
CA THR A 107 10.63 -6.35 -5.33
C THR A 107 11.57 -7.50 -4.95
N GLY A 108 11.32 -8.72 -5.46
CA GLY A 108 12.08 -9.92 -5.12
C GLY A 108 11.73 -10.53 -3.74
N TYR A 109 10.80 -9.94 -3.00
CA TYR A 109 10.31 -10.44 -1.71
C TYR A 109 8.78 -10.49 -1.67
N PRO A 110 8.16 -11.49 -1.01
CA PRO A 110 6.71 -11.58 -0.91
C PRO A 110 6.12 -10.34 -0.23
N VAL A 111 5.02 -9.83 -0.78
CA VAL A 111 4.34 -8.65 -0.24
C VAL A 111 3.27 -9.00 0.80
N TYR A 112 2.93 -10.28 0.94
CA TYR A 112 1.85 -10.78 1.80
C TYR A 112 2.32 -12.01 2.57
N PHE A 113 2.09 -12.01 3.88
CA PHE A 113 2.39 -13.09 4.81
C PHE A 113 1.13 -13.71 5.43
N GLY A 114 -0.05 -13.45 4.87
CA GLY A 114 -1.27 -13.98 5.45
C GLY A 114 -1.85 -13.13 6.58
N ASP A 115 -3.11 -13.45 6.90
CA ASP A 115 -3.76 -13.11 8.16
C ASP A 115 -3.16 -13.99 9.28
N LEU A 116 -1.93 -13.68 9.72
CA LEU A 116 -1.09 -14.61 10.49
C LEU A 116 -1.72 -15.05 11.81
N ASP A 117 -2.47 -14.18 12.46
CA ASP A 117 -3.16 -14.54 13.70
C ASP A 117 -4.17 -15.66 13.43
N SER A 118 -5.03 -15.49 12.43
CA SER A 118 -6.04 -16.47 12.05
C SER A 118 -5.46 -17.74 11.42
N LEU A 119 -4.39 -17.63 10.65
CA LEU A 119 -3.71 -18.77 10.03
C LEU A 119 -3.08 -19.69 11.07
N LEU A 120 -2.52 -19.13 12.14
CA LEU A 120 -1.80 -19.90 13.16
C LEU A 120 -2.71 -20.42 14.26
N LEU A 121 -3.87 -19.80 14.51
CA LEU A 121 -4.81 -20.20 15.57
C LEU A 121 -5.16 -21.70 15.60
N PRO A 122 -5.37 -22.41 14.48
CA PRO A 122 -5.63 -23.85 14.50
C PRO A 122 -4.48 -24.71 15.02
N TYR A 123 -3.25 -24.18 15.03
CA TYR A 123 -2.02 -24.93 15.33
C TYR A 123 -1.47 -24.68 16.73
N ILE A 124 -2.15 -23.87 17.54
CA ILE A 124 -1.68 -23.51 18.91
C ILE A 124 -2.38 -24.32 20.02
N GLU A 125 -3.18 -25.32 19.68
CA GLU A 125 -3.77 -26.21 20.68
C GLU A 125 -2.67 -26.98 21.42
N GLY A 126 -2.75 -27.01 22.76
CA GLY A 126 -1.73 -27.62 23.61
C GLY A 126 -0.43 -26.83 23.75
N VAL A 127 -0.26 -25.71 23.02
CA VAL A 127 0.91 -24.84 23.11
C VAL A 127 0.72 -23.82 24.23
N THR A 128 1.64 -23.76 25.18
CA THR A 128 1.63 -22.77 26.27
C THR A 128 1.92 -21.36 25.76
N ASP A 129 1.56 -20.32 26.52
CA ASP A 129 1.82 -18.93 26.11
C ASP A 129 3.34 -18.63 26.04
N GLU A 130 4.15 -19.25 26.91
CA GLU A 130 5.61 -19.15 26.88
C GLU A 130 6.21 -19.80 25.62
N GLU A 131 5.73 -20.99 25.25
CA GLU A 131 6.16 -21.68 24.04
C GLU A 131 5.75 -20.93 22.78
N LEU A 132 4.49 -20.46 22.74
CA LEU A 132 3.95 -19.69 21.63
C LEU A 132 4.75 -18.40 21.44
N TYR A 133 5.01 -17.65 22.52
CA TYR A 133 5.86 -16.47 22.48
C TYR A 133 7.28 -16.79 21.98
N SER A 134 7.91 -17.83 22.50
CA SER A 134 9.27 -18.24 22.13
C SER A 134 9.37 -18.60 20.64
N LYS A 135 8.41 -19.37 20.12
CA LYS A 135 8.36 -19.80 18.71
C LYS A 135 8.03 -18.62 17.79
N LEU A 136 7.00 -17.83 18.11
CA LEU A 136 6.63 -16.65 17.32
C LEU A 136 7.75 -15.62 17.31
N LYS A 137 8.47 -15.39 18.42
CA LYS A 137 9.62 -14.47 18.44
C LYS A 137 10.69 -14.85 17.42
N ARG A 138 11.03 -16.14 17.32
CA ARG A 138 12.00 -16.64 16.32
C ARG A 138 11.48 -16.46 14.91
N PHE A 139 10.22 -16.85 14.66
CA PHE A 139 9.57 -16.67 13.36
C PHE A 139 9.55 -15.20 12.94
N TRP A 140 9.20 -14.30 13.86
CA TRP A 140 9.14 -12.85 13.62
C TRP A 140 10.50 -12.29 13.22
N ILE A 141 11.57 -12.67 13.95
CA ILE A 141 12.93 -12.30 13.58
C ILE A 141 13.27 -12.82 12.18
N CYS A 142 12.91 -14.07 11.85
CA CYS A 142 13.13 -14.64 10.52
C CYS A 142 12.48 -13.81 9.42
N LEU A 143 11.24 -13.33 9.58
CA LEU A 143 10.55 -12.53 8.57
C LEU A 143 11.39 -11.31 8.16
N ASP A 144 11.88 -10.53 9.11
CA ASP A 144 12.66 -9.31 8.80
C ASP A 144 14.08 -9.60 8.32
N ARG A 145 14.69 -10.72 8.72
CA ARG A 145 16.04 -11.08 8.26
C ARG A 145 16.04 -11.73 6.88
N MET A 146 15.01 -12.51 6.56
CA MET A 146 14.89 -13.23 5.29
C MET A 146 14.30 -12.35 4.19
N PHE A 147 13.39 -11.45 4.56
CA PHE A 147 12.62 -10.59 3.64
C PHE A 147 12.76 -9.12 4.04
N PRO A 148 13.96 -8.49 3.93
CA PRO A 148 14.22 -7.13 4.37
C PRO A 148 13.62 -6.07 3.41
N ASP A 149 12.30 -6.11 3.27
CA ASP A 149 11.50 -5.22 2.43
C ASP A 149 10.29 -4.72 3.21
N ALA A 150 10.19 -3.40 3.42
CA ALA A 150 9.10 -2.78 4.18
C ALA A 150 7.72 -2.96 3.53
N PHE A 151 7.65 -3.46 2.30
CA PHE A 151 6.41 -3.83 1.63
C PHE A 151 5.92 -5.25 1.98
N ALA A 152 6.70 -6.05 2.70
CA ALA A 152 6.26 -7.36 3.17
C ALA A 152 5.29 -7.20 4.37
N HIS A 153 4.05 -7.65 4.18
CA HIS A 153 2.92 -7.24 5.00
C HIS A 153 2.16 -8.44 5.59
N THR A 154 1.69 -8.33 6.84
CA THR A 154 0.74 -9.29 7.43
C THR A 154 -0.51 -8.58 7.96
N ASN A 155 -1.62 -9.30 7.96
CA ASN A 155 -2.88 -8.81 8.48
C ASN A 155 -3.18 -9.47 9.83
N LEU A 156 -3.89 -8.74 10.68
CA LEU A 156 -4.52 -9.26 11.88
C LEU A 156 -6.04 -9.21 11.71
N SER A 157 -6.71 -10.28 12.11
CA SER A 157 -8.15 -10.39 12.05
C SER A 157 -8.87 -9.43 13.01
N PRO A 158 -10.19 -9.20 12.83
CA PRO A 158 -10.97 -8.38 13.74
C PRO A 158 -11.09 -8.92 15.17
N VAL A 159 -10.69 -10.17 15.44
CA VAL A 159 -10.92 -10.86 16.71
C VAL A 159 -9.66 -10.89 17.54
N TYR A 160 -9.72 -10.31 18.75
CA TYR A 160 -8.58 -10.32 19.66
C TYR A 160 -8.32 -11.71 20.22
N ASN A 161 -7.21 -12.32 19.83
CA ASN A 161 -6.89 -13.70 20.12
C ASN A 161 -5.47 -13.86 20.70
N ARG A 162 -5.13 -15.09 21.09
CA ARG A 162 -3.83 -15.41 21.72
C ARG A 162 -2.64 -15.06 20.81
N VAL A 163 -2.76 -15.31 19.51
CA VAL A 163 -1.69 -15.04 18.53
C VAL A 163 -1.52 -13.54 18.31
N SER A 164 -2.62 -12.82 18.07
CA SER A 164 -2.58 -11.37 17.85
C SER A 164 -1.99 -10.61 19.05
N LYS A 165 -2.33 -11.02 20.27
CA LYS A 165 -1.78 -10.45 21.50
C LYS A 165 -0.26 -10.61 21.60
N ILE A 166 0.26 -11.78 21.22
CA ILE A 166 1.70 -12.03 21.20
C ILE A 166 2.37 -11.25 20.07
N ILE A 167 1.77 -11.16 18.89
CA ILE A 167 2.30 -10.36 17.77
C ILE A 167 2.48 -8.90 18.19
N LEU A 168 1.45 -8.27 18.78
CA LEU A 168 1.56 -6.88 19.24
C LEU A 168 2.64 -6.70 20.32
N LYS A 169 2.78 -7.68 21.24
CA LYS A 169 3.88 -7.69 22.22
C LYS A 169 5.24 -7.76 21.54
N LEU A 170 5.40 -8.61 20.52
CA LEU A 170 6.65 -8.79 19.79
C LEU A 170 7.04 -7.55 18.99
N GLU A 171 6.08 -6.85 18.39
CA GLU A 171 6.35 -5.59 17.68
C GLU A 171 6.95 -4.53 18.60
N ARG A 172 6.38 -4.35 19.80
CA ARG A 172 6.90 -3.42 20.81
C ARG A 172 8.28 -3.80 21.35
N GLU A 173 8.60 -5.10 21.33
CA GLU A 173 9.87 -5.60 21.85
C GLU A 173 11.00 -5.59 20.80
N LEU A 174 10.69 -6.04 19.57
CA LEU A 174 11.69 -6.27 18.54
C LEU A 174 12.00 -5.02 17.73
N LEU A 175 11.04 -4.09 17.60
CA LEU A 175 11.20 -2.81 16.90
C LEU A 175 11.88 -3.00 15.53
N GLN A 176 11.31 -3.91 14.74
CA GLN A 176 11.78 -4.26 13.40
C GLN A 176 10.87 -3.68 12.33
N VAL A 177 11.39 -3.49 11.11
CA VAL A 177 10.64 -2.87 10.01
C VAL A 177 9.62 -3.83 9.43
N VAL A 178 10.01 -5.09 9.25
CA VAL A 178 9.18 -6.14 8.64
C VAL A 178 8.67 -7.09 9.73
N PRO A 179 7.44 -7.63 9.62
CA PRO A 179 6.45 -7.26 8.64
C PRO A 179 5.84 -5.88 8.92
N ASN A 180 5.36 -5.20 7.89
CA ASN A 180 4.33 -4.18 8.10
C ASN A 180 3.03 -4.89 8.52
N ILE A 181 2.17 -4.23 9.30
CA ILE A 181 0.97 -4.87 9.87
C ILE A 181 -0.24 -4.01 9.61
N SER A 182 -1.36 -4.64 9.24
CA SER A 182 -2.69 -4.03 9.28
C SER A 182 -3.65 -4.80 10.18
N LEU A 183 -4.31 -4.09 11.07
CA LEU A 183 -5.43 -4.60 11.85
C LEU A 183 -6.74 -4.34 11.10
N LYS A 184 -7.46 -5.42 10.77
CA LYS A 184 -8.85 -5.34 10.30
C LYS A 184 -9.74 -4.99 11.49
N VAL A 185 -10.49 -3.91 11.39
CA VAL A 185 -11.35 -3.38 12.45
C VAL A 185 -12.80 -3.52 12.03
N ASP A 186 -13.53 -4.33 12.77
CA ASP A 186 -14.97 -4.47 12.66
C ASP A 186 -15.64 -3.73 13.83
N PRO A 187 -16.75 -2.99 13.58
CA PRO A 187 -17.44 -2.24 14.63
C PRO A 187 -18.06 -3.11 15.72
N VAL A 188 -18.29 -4.40 15.46
CA VAL A 188 -18.92 -5.36 16.37
C VAL A 188 -17.89 -6.35 16.93
N LEU A 189 -17.02 -6.91 16.09
CA LEU A 189 -16.10 -7.99 16.48
C LEU A 189 -14.84 -7.49 17.19
N THR A 190 -14.33 -6.31 16.80
CA THR A 190 -13.09 -5.78 17.37
C THR A 190 -13.38 -5.06 18.67
N SER A 191 -12.80 -5.52 19.77
CA SER A 191 -12.94 -4.87 21.07
C SER A 191 -12.09 -3.61 21.17
N ASP A 192 -12.53 -2.65 21.99
CA ASP A 192 -11.73 -1.45 22.27
C ASP A 192 -10.42 -1.78 22.99
N GLU A 193 -10.39 -2.86 23.78
CA GLU A 193 -9.14 -3.39 24.37
C GLU A 193 -8.11 -3.72 23.29
N TYR A 194 -8.56 -4.34 22.19
CA TYR A 194 -7.67 -4.72 21.10
C TYR A 194 -7.16 -3.50 20.34
N ILE A 195 -8.07 -2.57 20.01
CA ILE A 195 -7.67 -1.32 19.35
C ILE A 195 -6.69 -0.57 20.23
N LEU A 196 -6.93 -0.50 21.55
CA LEU A 196 -6.03 0.15 22.50
C LEU A 196 -4.64 -0.49 22.55
N ASP A 197 -4.54 -1.83 22.53
CA ASP A 197 -3.25 -2.56 22.47
C ASP A 197 -2.53 -2.27 21.14
N ALA A 198 -3.27 -2.21 20.03
CA ALA A 198 -2.74 -1.82 18.73
C ALA A 198 -2.26 -0.35 18.71
N VAL A 199 -3.03 0.60 19.26
CA VAL A 199 -2.63 2.02 19.39
C VAL A 199 -1.31 2.14 20.17
N LYS A 200 -1.20 1.44 21.31
CA LYS A 200 0.05 1.41 22.09
C LYS A 200 1.21 0.82 21.30
N THR A 201 0.95 -0.08 20.36
CA THR A 201 1.98 -0.63 19.48
C THR A 201 2.43 0.40 18.44
N VAL A 202 1.50 1.19 17.89
CA VAL A 202 1.82 2.27 16.95
C VAL A 202 2.72 3.30 17.60
N PHE A 203 2.51 3.58 18.88
CA PHE A 203 3.36 4.50 19.63
C PHE A 203 4.82 4.02 19.71
N GLU A 204 5.05 2.72 19.78
CA GLU A 204 6.40 2.14 19.85
C GLU A 204 7.05 1.99 18.47
N CYS A 205 6.33 1.53 17.45
CA CYS A 205 6.94 1.16 16.15
C CYS A 205 6.22 1.66 14.89
N GLY A 206 5.20 2.51 15.04
CA GLY A 206 4.42 3.05 13.93
C GLY A 206 3.41 2.07 13.33
N LYS A 207 3.26 0.84 13.85
CA LYS A 207 2.33 -0.21 13.36
C LYS A 207 1.30 -0.60 14.40
N PRO A 208 0.08 -1.03 14.02
CA PRO A 208 -0.37 -1.34 12.65
C PRO A 208 -1.04 -0.16 11.91
N HIS A 209 -1.35 -0.37 10.64
CA HIS A 209 -2.47 0.31 9.95
C HIS A 209 -3.81 -0.18 10.51
N PHE A 210 -4.85 0.64 10.42
CA PHE A 210 -6.21 0.24 10.76
C PHE A 210 -7.07 0.25 9.50
N ILE A 211 -7.79 -0.84 9.27
CA ILE A 211 -8.64 -1.04 8.10
C ILE A 211 -10.08 -1.20 8.54
N ASN A 212 -11.01 -0.53 7.87
CA ASN A 212 -12.44 -0.73 8.01
C ASN A 212 -12.85 -2.06 7.35
N ASP A 213 -12.99 -3.12 8.16
CA ASP A 213 -13.25 -4.49 7.68
C ASP A 213 -14.57 -4.59 6.91
N VAL A 214 -15.62 -3.92 7.40
CA VAL A 214 -16.96 -3.94 6.79
C VAL A 214 -16.93 -3.34 5.39
N MET A 215 -16.29 -2.18 5.23
CA MET A 215 -16.16 -1.50 3.94
C MET A 215 -15.27 -2.27 2.98
N MET A 216 -14.25 -2.95 3.49
CA MET A 216 -13.37 -3.72 2.62
C MET A 216 -14.05 -5.01 2.12
N LYS A 217 -14.80 -5.69 2.99
CA LYS A 217 -15.58 -6.88 2.63
C LYS A 217 -16.72 -6.57 1.66
N SER A 218 -17.34 -5.39 1.73
CA SER A 218 -18.40 -5.03 0.78
C SER A 218 -17.87 -4.97 -0.66
N ASP A 219 -16.60 -4.60 -0.84
CA ASP A 219 -16.02 -4.41 -2.17
C ASP A 219 -15.25 -5.63 -2.66
N LEU A 220 -14.49 -6.28 -1.77
CA LEU A 220 -13.56 -7.36 -2.13
C LEU A 220 -14.04 -8.75 -1.70
N GLY A 221 -15.09 -8.84 -0.87
CA GLY A 221 -15.56 -10.06 -0.24
C GLY A 221 -14.77 -10.45 1.01
N GLU A 222 -15.19 -11.56 1.65
CA GLU A 222 -14.63 -12.03 2.94
C GLU A 222 -13.12 -12.33 2.88
N ASN A 223 -12.65 -12.83 1.74
CA ASN A 223 -11.26 -13.28 1.57
C ASN A 223 -10.43 -12.18 0.90
N TYR A 224 -10.25 -11.05 1.58
CA TYR A 224 -9.37 -9.96 1.15
C TYR A 224 -8.15 -9.84 2.08
N ALA A 225 -7.07 -9.24 1.59
CA ALA A 225 -5.97 -8.79 2.42
C ALA A 225 -5.46 -7.40 2.02
N ALA A 226 -4.76 -6.77 2.95
CA ALA A 226 -4.02 -5.54 2.68
C ALA A 226 -2.52 -5.85 2.54
N VAL A 227 -1.89 -5.30 1.53
CA VAL A 227 -0.51 -5.64 1.14
C VAL A 227 0.33 -4.41 0.83
N SER A 228 1.65 -4.54 1.01
CA SER A 228 2.61 -3.47 0.74
C SER A 228 2.31 -2.24 1.60
N CYS A 229 1.84 -1.14 1.01
CA CYS A 229 1.39 0.07 1.70
C CYS A 229 0.03 -0.14 2.38
N TYR A 230 -1.05 0.01 1.60
CA TYR A 230 -2.46 -0.12 2.00
C TYR A 230 -3.31 -0.69 0.85
N ASN A 231 -2.66 -1.39 -0.09
CA ASN A 231 -3.34 -1.96 -1.25
C ASN A 231 -4.24 -3.10 -0.78
N SER A 232 -5.46 -3.18 -1.27
CA SER A 232 -6.42 -4.20 -0.84
C SER A 232 -6.88 -5.04 -2.02
N LEU A 233 -6.71 -6.35 -1.91
CA LEU A 233 -6.90 -7.31 -3.01
C LEU A 233 -7.48 -8.63 -2.48
N LYS A 234 -8.01 -9.46 -3.40
CA LYS A 234 -8.56 -10.78 -3.08
C LYS A 234 -7.46 -11.81 -2.78
N ILE A 235 -7.62 -12.58 -1.71
CA ILE A 235 -6.78 -13.74 -1.37
C ILE A 235 -7.04 -14.87 -2.37
N GLY A 236 -5.97 -15.56 -2.75
CA GLY A 236 -5.92 -16.48 -3.88
C GLY A 236 -5.85 -15.77 -5.22
N GLY A 237 -5.60 -14.46 -5.22
CA GLY A 237 -5.55 -13.62 -6.41
C GLY A 237 -4.42 -12.60 -6.31
N GLY A 238 -4.68 -11.40 -6.81
CA GLY A 238 -3.72 -10.32 -6.77
C GLY A 238 -4.00 -9.21 -7.76
N ALA A 239 -2.97 -8.45 -8.07
CA ALA A 239 -3.01 -7.40 -9.08
C ALA A 239 -1.97 -7.71 -10.15
N HIS A 240 -2.42 -7.75 -11.40
CA HIS A 240 -1.56 -7.90 -12.57
C HIS A 240 -0.51 -6.79 -12.63
N THR A 241 -0.98 -5.54 -12.52
CA THR A 241 -0.18 -4.33 -12.67
C THR A 241 -0.81 -3.17 -11.88
N LEU A 242 -0.03 -2.15 -11.56
CA LEU A 242 -0.50 -0.82 -11.16
C LEU A 242 0.02 0.21 -12.15
N VAL A 243 -0.91 0.87 -12.83
CA VAL A 243 -0.62 2.01 -13.70
C VAL A 243 -1.32 3.22 -13.10
N ARG A 244 -0.64 4.37 -13.06
CA ARG A 244 -1.18 5.58 -12.46
C ARG A 244 -1.11 6.80 -13.38
N ILE A 245 -2.05 7.71 -13.17
CA ILE A 245 -2.08 9.05 -13.77
C ILE A 245 -1.63 10.12 -12.75
N ASN A 246 -0.78 11.04 -13.22
CA ASN A 246 -0.40 12.26 -12.52
C ASN A 246 -1.41 13.36 -12.85
N LEU A 247 -2.33 13.64 -11.92
CA LEU A 247 -3.40 14.62 -12.15
C LEU A 247 -2.87 16.04 -12.32
N LYS A 248 -1.81 16.40 -11.60
CA LYS A 248 -1.14 17.69 -11.75
C LYS A 248 -0.63 17.87 -13.18
N ALA A 249 0.18 16.91 -13.65
CA ALA A 249 0.75 16.98 -14.99
C ALA A 249 -0.34 16.92 -16.09
N ALA A 250 -1.42 16.18 -15.87
CA ALA A 250 -2.57 16.15 -16.78
C ALA A 250 -3.24 17.53 -16.90
N VAL A 251 -3.46 18.24 -15.78
CA VAL A 251 -4.02 19.60 -15.79
C VAL A 251 -3.06 20.58 -16.47
N GLU A 252 -1.75 20.50 -16.18
CA GLU A 252 -0.72 21.37 -16.77
C GLU A 252 -0.59 21.19 -18.29
N ALA A 253 -0.82 19.98 -18.80
CA ALA A 253 -0.83 19.69 -20.23
C ALA A 253 -2.12 20.14 -20.93
N GLY A 254 -3.21 20.34 -20.18
CA GLY A 254 -4.50 20.79 -20.67
C GLY A 254 -4.60 22.31 -20.84
N CYS A 255 -5.65 22.76 -21.50
CA CYS A 255 -6.02 24.16 -21.59
C CYS A 255 -7.54 24.34 -21.51
N GLY A 256 -8.00 25.53 -21.11
CA GLY A 256 -9.43 25.87 -21.11
C GLY A 256 -10.18 25.68 -19.79
N GLY A 257 -9.48 25.63 -18.65
CA GLY A 257 -10.10 25.66 -17.33
C GLY A 257 -10.80 24.35 -16.93
N VAL A 258 -11.69 24.45 -15.94
CA VAL A 258 -12.33 23.29 -15.29
C VAL A 258 -13.14 22.47 -16.28
N GLU A 259 -14.05 23.08 -17.04
CA GLU A 259 -14.95 22.31 -17.92
C GLU A 259 -14.19 21.63 -19.07
N SER A 260 -13.24 22.32 -19.71
CA SER A 260 -12.39 21.72 -20.74
C SER A 260 -11.58 20.53 -20.21
N PHE A 261 -11.10 20.63 -18.96
CA PHE A 261 -10.39 19.53 -18.33
C PHE A 261 -11.27 18.28 -18.17
N PHE A 262 -12.51 18.44 -17.67
CA PHE A 262 -13.45 17.33 -17.50
C PHE A 262 -13.98 16.77 -18.83
N GLU A 263 -14.22 17.61 -19.83
CA GLU A 263 -14.79 17.19 -21.11
C GLU A 263 -13.77 16.55 -22.06
N SER A 264 -12.49 16.95 -21.97
CA SER A 264 -11.47 16.59 -22.95
C SER A 264 -10.18 16.04 -22.34
N THR A 265 -9.48 16.83 -21.53
CA THR A 265 -8.11 16.48 -21.09
C THR A 265 -8.07 15.26 -20.18
N LEU A 266 -8.91 15.22 -19.16
CA LEU A 266 -8.95 14.12 -18.20
C LEU A 266 -9.36 12.81 -18.88
N PRO A 267 -10.49 12.71 -19.62
CA PRO A 267 -10.86 11.49 -20.36
C PRO A 267 -9.75 10.97 -21.27
N TYR A 268 -9.04 11.86 -21.96
CA TYR A 268 -7.95 11.49 -22.86
C TYR A 268 -6.82 10.78 -22.11
N TYR A 269 -6.33 11.34 -21.01
CA TYR A 269 -5.26 10.69 -20.25
C TYR A 269 -5.72 9.46 -19.46
N LEU A 270 -7.00 9.40 -19.06
CA LEU A 270 -7.57 8.18 -18.49
C LEU A 270 -7.58 7.03 -19.50
N ASP A 271 -7.92 7.30 -20.77
CA ASP A 271 -7.87 6.32 -21.86
C ASP A 271 -6.46 5.78 -22.09
N LEU A 272 -5.45 6.67 -22.14
CA LEU A 272 -4.04 6.24 -22.28
C LEU A 272 -3.55 5.44 -21.07
N THR A 273 -3.98 5.79 -19.86
CA THR A 273 -3.66 5.04 -18.64
C THR A 273 -4.26 3.63 -18.69
N ALA A 274 -5.50 3.49 -19.16
CA ALA A 274 -6.16 2.20 -19.33
C ALA A 274 -5.52 1.36 -20.43
N GLU A 275 -5.12 1.97 -21.55
CA GLU A 275 -4.41 1.28 -22.63
C GLU A 275 -3.08 0.69 -22.16
N LEU A 276 -2.28 1.47 -21.42
CA LEU A 276 -1.01 0.99 -20.87
C LEU A 276 -1.23 -0.20 -19.94
N MET A 277 -2.25 -0.11 -19.08
CA MET A 277 -2.64 -1.20 -18.18
C MET A 277 -3.06 -2.45 -18.95
N GLU A 278 -3.93 -2.31 -19.94
CA GLU A 278 -4.43 -3.39 -20.78
C GLU A 278 -3.29 -4.13 -21.48
N SER A 279 -2.40 -3.38 -22.15
CA SER A 279 -1.23 -3.94 -22.86
C SER A 279 -0.32 -4.76 -21.93
N ARG A 280 -0.08 -4.26 -20.71
CA ARG A 280 0.72 -4.98 -19.71
C ARG A 280 0.05 -6.25 -19.20
N ILE A 281 -1.28 -6.23 -19.00
CA ILE A 281 -2.03 -7.41 -18.57
C ILE A 281 -2.00 -8.49 -19.65
N LEU A 282 -2.28 -8.12 -20.90
CA LEU A 282 -2.26 -9.06 -22.02
C LEU A 282 -0.89 -9.71 -22.17
N TYR A 283 0.19 -8.93 -22.11
CA TYR A 283 1.54 -9.48 -22.16
C TYR A 283 1.83 -10.46 -21.02
N LEU A 284 1.49 -10.09 -19.78
CA LEU A 284 1.71 -10.94 -18.62
C LEU A 284 0.95 -12.27 -18.73
N VAL A 285 -0.31 -12.24 -19.16
CA VAL A 285 -1.17 -13.44 -19.23
C VAL A 285 -0.86 -14.28 -20.46
N GLU A 286 -0.79 -13.66 -21.64
CA GLU A 286 -0.78 -14.35 -22.93
C GLU A 286 0.61 -14.59 -23.51
N GLU A 287 1.61 -13.76 -23.17
CA GLU A 287 2.97 -13.87 -23.75
C GLU A 287 3.99 -14.38 -22.73
N SER A 288 3.92 -13.90 -21.48
CA SER A 288 4.80 -14.36 -20.41
C SER A 288 4.36 -15.71 -19.80
N HIS A 289 3.10 -16.10 -20.05
CA HIS A 289 2.49 -17.35 -19.58
C HIS A 289 2.65 -17.59 -18.08
N PHE A 290 2.60 -16.53 -17.26
CA PHE A 290 2.77 -16.64 -15.82
C PHE A 290 1.75 -17.61 -15.21
N PHE A 291 0.47 -17.49 -15.60
CA PHE A 291 -0.61 -18.28 -15.01
C PHE A 291 -0.61 -19.75 -15.47
N GLU A 292 0.01 -20.06 -16.60
CA GLU A 292 0.13 -21.43 -17.10
C GLU A 292 1.30 -22.19 -16.45
N SER A 293 2.39 -21.47 -16.17
CA SER A 293 3.66 -22.07 -15.74
C SER A 293 3.90 -22.05 -14.24
N ASN A 294 3.21 -21.17 -13.49
CA ASN A 294 3.50 -20.98 -12.08
C ASN A 294 2.84 -22.04 -11.18
N TRP A 295 3.65 -22.70 -10.36
CA TRP A 295 3.19 -23.74 -9.44
C TRP A 295 2.14 -23.27 -8.42
N LEU A 296 2.14 -21.98 -8.04
CA LEU A 296 1.12 -21.40 -7.18
C LEU A 296 -0.27 -21.49 -7.82
N VAL A 297 -0.35 -21.40 -9.15
CA VAL A 297 -1.60 -21.58 -9.90
C VAL A 297 -1.93 -23.07 -10.05
N THR A 298 -0.94 -23.89 -10.38
CA THR A 298 -1.11 -25.35 -10.53
C THR A 298 -1.61 -26.02 -9.23
N GLU A 299 -1.14 -25.58 -8.07
CA GLU A 299 -1.62 -26.07 -6.76
C GLU A 299 -2.89 -25.32 -6.27
N GLY A 300 -3.39 -24.38 -7.08
CA GLY A 300 -4.60 -23.61 -6.83
C GLY A 300 -4.50 -22.68 -5.62
N LEU A 301 -3.29 -22.23 -5.27
CA LEU A 301 -3.05 -21.16 -4.30
C LEU A 301 -3.31 -19.79 -4.91
N LEU A 302 -3.27 -19.69 -6.24
CA LEU A 302 -3.68 -18.56 -7.04
C LEU A 302 -4.69 -19.00 -8.11
N ASP A 303 -5.64 -18.13 -8.45
CA ASP A 303 -6.63 -18.32 -9.50
C ASP A 303 -6.73 -17.02 -10.31
N LEU A 304 -6.53 -17.11 -11.62
CA LEU A 304 -6.61 -15.96 -12.55
C LEU A 304 -7.92 -15.19 -12.39
N ASN A 305 -9.04 -15.87 -12.11
CA ASN A 305 -10.34 -15.24 -11.94
C ASN A 305 -10.45 -14.37 -10.67
N LYS A 306 -9.44 -14.42 -9.79
CA LYS A 306 -9.34 -13.57 -8.59
C LYS A 306 -8.38 -12.40 -8.79
N PHE A 307 -7.81 -12.24 -9.98
CA PHE A 307 -6.95 -11.11 -10.31
C PHE A 307 -7.75 -9.94 -10.89
N SER A 308 -7.22 -8.75 -10.67
CA SER A 308 -7.62 -7.51 -11.34
C SER A 308 -6.37 -6.64 -11.53
N ALA A 309 -6.54 -5.35 -11.76
CA ALA A 309 -5.48 -4.37 -11.84
C ALA A 309 -5.84 -3.11 -11.04
N MET A 310 -4.85 -2.29 -10.71
CA MET A 310 -5.04 -1.09 -9.90
C MET A 310 -4.83 0.15 -10.76
N PHE A 311 -5.90 0.91 -10.99
CA PHE A 311 -5.90 2.18 -11.69
C PHE A 311 -5.58 3.29 -10.69
N GLY A 312 -4.31 3.69 -10.66
CA GLY A 312 -3.77 4.65 -9.72
C GLY A 312 -4.03 6.10 -10.10
N ILE A 313 -4.26 6.95 -9.11
CA ILE A 313 -4.17 8.41 -9.26
C ILE A 313 -3.22 9.00 -8.20
N PHE A 314 -2.61 10.14 -8.49
CA PHE A 314 -1.91 10.98 -7.53
C PHE A 314 -1.88 12.45 -7.99
N GLY A 315 -1.51 13.37 -7.10
CA GLY A 315 -1.44 14.80 -7.40
C GLY A 315 -2.80 15.50 -7.44
N LEU A 316 -3.79 15.00 -6.67
CA LEU A 316 -5.12 15.61 -6.63
C LEU A 316 -5.07 17.06 -6.12
N ALA A 317 -4.32 17.30 -5.04
CA ALA A 317 -4.23 18.62 -4.42
C ALA A 317 -3.72 19.67 -5.41
N GLU A 318 -2.60 19.39 -6.07
CA GLU A 318 -2.03 20.34 -7.04
C GLU A 318 -2.91 20.50 -8.27
N ALA A 319 -3.56 19.44 -8.74
CA ALA A 319 -4.50 19.52 -9.86
C ALA A 319 -5.69 20.45 -9.55
N VAL A 320 -6.25 20.33 -8.34
CA VAL A 320 -7.34 21.20 -7.86
C VAL A 320 -6.86 22.65 -7.77
N ASP A 321 -5.73 22.89 -7.12
CA ASP A 321 -5.21 24.25 -6.90
C ASP A 321 -4.91 24.96 -8.23
N ILE A 322 -4.35 24.25 -9.22
CA ILE A 322 -4.10 24.80 -10.56
C ILE A 322 -5.42 25.17 -11.25
N LEU A 323 -6.44 24.32 -11.18
CA LEU A 323 -7.75 24.60 -11.78
C LEU A 323 -8.45 25.77 -11.10
N MET A 324 -8.41 25.85 -9.76
CA MET A 324 -8.93 26.99 -9.00
C MET A 324 -8.27 28.29 -9.43
N GLN A 325 -6.95 28.29 -9.60
CA GLN A 325 -6.20 29.44 -10.10
C GLN A 325 -6.60 29.83 -11.53
N GLN A 326 -6.81 28.87 -12.43
CA GLN A 326 -7.24 29.12 -13.81
C GLN A 326 -8.63 29.77 -13.89
N GLU A 327 -9.53 29.42 -12.97
CA GLU A 327 -10.87 30.02 -12.87
C GLU A 327 -10.87 31.36 -12.09
N GLY A 328 -9.73 31.77 -11.53
CA GLY A 328 -9.62 32.96 -10.69
C GLY A 328 -10.39 32.87 -9.38
N VAL A 329 -10.62 31.65 -8.87
CA VAL A 329 -11.33 31.39 -7.61
C VAL A 329 -10.31 31.17 -6.50
N GLU A 330 -10.43 31.91 -5.40
CA GLU A 330 -9.55 31.74 -4.24
C GLU A 330 -9.89 30.46 -3.46
N GLY A 331 -8.85 29.72 -3.07
CA GLY A 331 -8.96 28.54 -2.22
C GLY A 331 -8.02 27.43 -2.66
N THR A 332 -7.62 26.60 -1.70
CA THR A 332 -6.76 25.43 -1.93
C THR A 332 -7.39 24.17 -1.32
N TYR A 333 -7.04 23.02 -1.90
CA TYR A 333 -7.49 21.72 -1.42
C TYR A 333 -7.07 21.48 0.04
N GLY A 334 -7.99 21.03 0.89
CA GLY A 334 -7.79 20.89 2.34
C GLY A 334 -8.15 22.13 3.16
N HIS A 335 -8.42 23.27 2.51
CA HIS A 335 -8.62 24.56 3.19
C HIS A 335 -9.83 25.35 2.70
N SER A 336 -10.43 24.97 1.57
CA SER A 336 -11.60 25.62 1.00
C SER A 336 -12.64 24.59 0.61
N ILE A 337 -13.89 24.81 1.03
CA ILE A 337 -15.02 23.94 0.66
C ILE A 337 -15.15 23.85 -0.86
N VAL A 338 -14.93 24.96 -1.58
CA VAL A 338 -15.03 25.00 -3.04
C VAL A 338 -13.93 24.16 -3.70
N ALA A 339 -12.69 24.24 -3.20
CA ALA A 339 -11.58 23.44 -3.70
C ALA A 339 -11.77 21.96 -3.36
N ASP A 340 -12.21 21.64 -2.14
CA ASP A 340 -12.53 20.27 -1.74
C ASP A 340 -13.61 19.67 -2.66
N ASP A 341 -14.68 20.43 -2.95
CA ASP A 341 -15.77 20.07 -3.88
C ASP A 341 -15.28 19.82 -5.30
N LEU A 342 -14.35 20.62 -5.80
CA LEU A 342 -13.70 20.34 -7.08
C LEU A 342 -12.89 19.03 -7.03
N GLY A 343 -12.13 18.79 -5.96
CA GLY A 343 -11.36 17.55 -5.78
C GLY A 343 -12.25 16.30 -5.74
N TYR A 344 -13.41 16.38 -5.08
CA TYR A 344 -14.36 15.26 -5.05
C TYR A 344 -15.09 15.07 -6.38
N ARG A 345 -15.43 16.15 -7.09
CA ARG A 345 -15.92 16.06 -8.47
C ARG A 345 -14.92 15.31 -9.35
N MET A 346 -13.63 15.64 -9.23
CA MET A 346 -12.55 14.98 -9.98
C MET A 346 -12.45 13.49 -9.67
N THR A 347 -12.33 13.12 -8.39
CA THR A 347 -12.24 11.70 -8.00
C THR A 347 -13.49 10.89 -8.34
N SER A 348 -14.69 11.47 -8.20
CA SER A 348 -15.95 10.82 -8.57
C SER A 348 -16.04 10.59 -10.08
N PHE A 349 -15.65 11.59 -10.88
CA PHE A 349 -15.58 11.45 -12.34
C PHE A 349 -14.66 10.30 -12.76
N ILE A 350 -13.45 10.23 -12.17
CA ILE A 350 -12.49 9.17 -12.48
C ILE A 350 -13.04 7.81 -12.05
N ALA A 351 -13.66 7.70 -10.86
CA ALA A 351 -14.26 6.46 -10.39
C ALA A 351 -15.36 5.96 -11.33
N GLU A 352 -16.26 6.85 -11.78
CA GLU A 352 -17.30 6.50 -12.74
C GLU A 352 -16.74 6.11 -14.12
N TRP A 353 -15.65 6.75 -14.55
CA TRP A 353 -15.00 6.43 -15.81
C TRP A 353 -14.34 5.04 -15.75
N VAL A 354 -13.57 4.76 -14.68
CA VAL A 354 -12.88 3.47 -14.49
C VAL A 354 -13.88 2.33 -14.37
N ALA A 355 -14.99 2.53 -13.65
CA ALA A 355 -16.05 1.53 -13.50
C ALA A 355 -16.80 1.19 -14.81
N LYS A 356 -16.59 1.94 -15.89
CA LYS A 356 -17.18 1.69 -17.22
C LYS A 356 -16.17 1.11 -18.22
N ARG A 357 -14.86 1.19 -17.94
CA ARG A 357 -13.81 0.68 -18.82
C ARG A 357 -13.50 -0.77 -18.49
N THR A 358 -14.02 -1.68 -19.30
CA THR A 358 -13.69 -3.11 -19.21
C THR A 358 -12.18 -3.32 -19.36
N MET A 359 -11.63 -4.30 -18.64
CA MET A 359 -10.22 -4.63 -18.61
C MET A 359 -10.04 -6.15 -18.71
N PRO A 360 -9.14 -6.66 -19.57
CA PRO A 360 -8.98 -8.09 -19.74
C PRO A 360 -8.48 -8.74 -18.44
N TYR A 361 -8.86 -10.00 -18.22
CA TYR A 361 -8.42 -10.82 -17.10
C TYR A 361 -8.61 -10.18 -15.72
N CYS A 362 -9.61 -9.30 -15.58
CA CYS A 362 -9.93 -8.60 -14.33
C CYS A 362 -11.22 -9.11 -13.67
N ASP A 363 -11.51 -10.41 -13.77
CA ASP A 363 -12.69 -11.06 -13.17
C ASP A 363 -12.72 -10.95 -11.64
N GLY A 364 -11.56 -10.69 -11.03
CA GLY A 364 -11.45 -10.34 -9.61
C GLY A 364 -12.23 -9.09 -9.24
N ASN A 365 -12.68 -8.28 -10.20
CA ASN A 365 -13.61 -7.16 -10.04
C ASN A 365 -14.56 -7.08 -11.23
N ASP A 366 -15.21 -8.20 -11.57
CA ASP A 366 -16.26 -8.28 -12.59
C ASP A 366 -15.84 -7.75 -13.98
N GLY A 367 -14.55 -7.89 -14.33
CA GLY A 367 -14.01 -7.45 -15.62
C GLY A 367 -13.56 -5.99 -15.65
N PHE A 368 -13.41 -5.33 -14.50
CA PHE A 368 -12.97 -3.93 -14.38
C PHE A 368 -11.71 -3.79 -13.53
N ALA A 369 -10.92 -2.74 -13.75
CA ALA A 369 -9.85 -2.39 -12.84
C ALA A 369 -10.41 -1.79 -11.52
N PHE A 370 -9.70 -1.94 -10.42
CA PHE A 370 -10.02 -1.24 -9.18
C PHE A 370 -9.41 0.17 -9.18
N LEU A 371 -10.15 1.17 -8.72
CA LEU A 371 -9.57 2.50 -8.50
C LEU A 371 -8.67 2.49 -7.26
N HIS A 372 -7.50 3.13 -7.37
CA HIS A 372 -6.47 3.18 -6.34
C HIS A 372 -5.94 4.60 -6.12
N SER A 373 -5.87 5.05 -4.88
CA SER A 373 -5.22 6.33 -4.51
C SER A 373 -3.76 6.04 -4.23
N GLN A 374 -2.86 6.29 -5.17
CA GLN A 374 -1.49 5.80 -5.10
C GLN A 374 -0.65 6.59 -4.07
N SER A 375 0.19 5.86 -3.34
CA SER A 375 0.89 6.37 -2.16
C SER A 375 1.96 7.43 -2.43
N GLY A 376 2.32 7.70 -3.68
CA GLY A 376 3.53 8.45 -4.02
C GLY A 376 4.79 7.58 -4.00
N ILE A 377 5.79 7.97 -4.77
CA ILE A 377 7.16 7.45 -4.80
C ILE A 377 8.16 8.61 -4.76
N ASP A 378 9.44 8.30 -4.54
CA ASP A 378 10.54 9.26 -4.46
C ASP A 378 10.75 10.12 -5.72
N LEU A 379 10.12 9.75 -6.84
CA LEU A 379 10.19 10.49 -8.10
C LEU A 379 9.06 11.53 -8.29
N ASP A 380 8.10 11.61 -7.36
CA ASP A 380 6.92 12.47 -7.46
C ASP A 380 7.21 13.88 -6.90
N ILE A 381 8.20 14.55 -7.50
CA ILE A 381 8.71 15.84 -7.00
C ILE A 381 7.64 16.93 -7.06
N GLY A 382 7.31 17.51 -5.90
CA GLY A 382 6.33 18.59 -5.79
C GLY A 382 4.91 18.16 -6.16
N VAL A 383 4.57 16.89 -5.94
CA VAL A 383 3.23 16.32 -6.17
C VAL A 383 2.79 15.55 -4.93
N THR A 384 1.59 15.84 -4.44
CA THR A 384 1.05 15.18 -3.26
C THR A 384 0.55 13.77 -3.59
N ALA A 385 0.83 12.83 -2.69
CA ALA A 385 0.40 11.44 -2.81
C ALA A 385 -1.13 11.31 -2.87
N GLY A 386 -1.63 10.60 -3.90
CA GLY A 386 -3.02 10.20 -4.00
C GLY A 386 -4.00 11.37 -3.89
N THR A 387 -4.91 11.27 -2.91
CA THR A 387 -5.92 12.27 -2.57
C THR A 387 -5.63 12.99 -1.25
N ARG A 388 -4.40 12.91 -0.73
CA ARG A 388 -4.03 13.48 0.57
C ARG A 388 -3.96 15.01 0.50
N ILE A 389 -4.07 15.63 1.67
CA ILE A 389 -3.75 17.05 1.85
C ILE A 389 -2.22 17.20 1.84
N PRO A 390 -1.65 18.24 1.20
CA PRO A 390 -0.20 18.44 1.13
C PRO A 390 0.44 18.48 2.52
N ILE A 391 1.61 17.84 2.64
CA ILE A 391 2.33 17.73 3.91
C ILE A 391 2.77 19.12 4.40
N GLY A 392 2.58 19.38 5.70
CA GLY A 392 2.87 20.67 6.33
C GLY A 392 1.72 21.69 6.20
N THR A 393 0.70 21.37 5.39
CA THR A 393 -0.51 22.20 5.25
C THR A 393 -1.70 21.60 6.00
N GLU A 394 -1.60 20.39 6.54
CA GLU A 394 -2.79 19.66 7.00
C GLU A 394 -3.57 20.43 8.09
N PRO A 395 -4.91 20.63 7.93
CA PRO A 395 -5.74 21.37 8.88
C PRO A 395 -5.93 20.61 10.20
N PRO A 396 -6.60 21.19 11.23
CA PRO A 396 -6.90 20.47 12.47
C PRO A 396 -7.62 19.14 12.24
N LEU A 397 -7.43 18.19 13.17
CA LEU A 397 -7.77 16.76 13.00
C LEU A 397 -9.16 16.52 12.41
N ILE A 398 -10.21 17.12 12.97
CA ILE A 398 -11.59 16.93 12.49
C ILE A 398 -11.81 17.46 11.08
N ALA A 399 -11.21 18.60 10.72
CA ALA A 399 -11.31 19.16 9.38
C ALA A 399 -10.55 18.28 8.38
N HIS A 400 -9.34 17.84 8.74
CA HIS A 400 -8.52 16.93 7.94
C HIS A 400 -9.30 15.65 7.63
N LEU A 401 -9.80 14.96 8.66
CA LEU A 401 -10.56 13.72 8.50
C LEU A 401 -11.79 13.92 7.60
N LYS A 402 -12.53 15.02 7.74
CA LYS A 402 -13.71 15.29 6.91
C LYS A 402 -13.36 15.50 5.44
N THR A 403 -12.28 16.23 5.15
CA THR A 403 -11.85 16.46 3.77
C THR A 403 -11.46 15.14 3.11
N VAL A 404 -10.65 14.31 3.77
CA VAL A 404 -10.14 13.09 3.12
C VAL A 404 -11.16 11.94 3.09
N ALA A 405 -11.95 11.76 4.17
CA ALA A 405 -12.85 10.61 4.32
C ALA A 405 -13.85 10.46 3.17
N ARG A 406 -14.34 11.59 2.62
CA ARG A 406 -15.33 11.59 1.54
C ARG A 406 -14.85 10.88 0.27
N HIS A 407 -13.54 10.77 0.06
CA HIS A 407 -12.97 10.08 -1.09
C HIS A 407 -12.92 8.55 -0.91
N HIS A 408 -12.90 8.03 0.32
CA HIS A 408 -12.46 6.64 0.58
C HIS A 408 -13.33 5.54 -0.05
N HIS A 409 -14.62 5.79 -0.20
CA HIS A 409 -15.54 4.84 -0.83
C HIS A 409 -15.30 4.63 -2.31
N LEU A 410 -14.61 5.55 -2.99
CA LEU A 410 -14.34 5.46 -4.42
C LEU A 410 -13.18 4.49 -4.75
N PHE A 411 -12.28 4.21 -3.80
CA PHE A 411 -11.00 3.53 -4.04
C PHE A 411 -10.96 2.13 -3.42
N GLN A 412 -11.57 1.15 -4.09
CA GLN A 412 -11.74 -0.21 -3.58
C GLN A 412 -10.41 -0.92 -3.33
N SER A 413 -9.39 -0.70 -4.17
CA SER A 413 -8.08 -1.35 -4.03
C SER A 413 -7.10 -0.58 -3.15
N GLY A 414 -7.51 0.53 -2.54
CA GLY A 414 -6.72 1.17 -1.49
C GLY A 414 -6.68 2.70 -1.57
N ILE A 415 -6.82 3.30 -0.39
CA ILE A 415 -6.68 4.72 -0.10
C ILE A 415 -6.43 4.84 1.40
N SER A 416 -5.44 5.64 1.78
CA SER A 416 -5.05 5.79 3.18
C SER A 416 -4.52 7.19 3.47
N ASP A 417 -4.68 7.62 4.72
CA ASP A 417 -4.07 8.83 5.25
C ASP A 417 -3.13 8.51 6.42
N VAL A 418 -2.15 9.39 6.64
CA VAL A 418 -1.14 9.31 7.69
C VAL A 418 -1.26 10.54 8.58
N LEU A 419 -1.77 10.35 9.78
CA LEU A 419 -1.80 11.40 10.80
C LEU A 419 -0.50 11.38 11.62
N SER A 420 -0.10 12.53 12.16
CA SER A 420 0.99 12.60 13.15
C SER A 420 0.42 13.10 14.46
N PHE A 421 0.54 12.35 15.56
CA PHE A 421 0.10 12.77 16.88
C PHE A 421 1.28 13.23 17.75
N ASP A 422 1.03 14.16 18.67
CA ASP A 422 1.97 14.51 19.74
C ASP A 422 1.75 13.63 21.00
N GLU A 423 2.55 13.91 22.03
CA GLU A 423 2.52 13.24 23.34
C GLU A 423 1.15 13.31 24.05
N THR A 424 0.22 14.17 23.62
CA THR A 424 -1.16 14.15 24.16
C THR A 424 -1.88 12.84 23.85
N ALA A 425 -1.56 12.20 22.72
CA ALA A 425 -2.08 10.88 22.38
C ALA A 425 -1.53 9.77 23.31
N VAL A 426 -0.29 9.91 23.78
CA VAL A 426 0.31 8.98 24.76
C VAL A 426 -0.32 9.14 26.14
N ALA A 427 -0.62 10.39 26.53
CA ALA A 427 -1.31 10.69 27.77
C ALA A 427 -2.77 10.19 27.78
N ASN A 428 -3.41 10.09 26.61
CA ASN A 428 -4.78 9.60 26.46
C ASN A 428 -4.97 8.69 25.22
N PRO A 429 -4.46 7.45 25.26
CA PRO A 429 -4.54 6.52 24.13
C PRO A 429 -5.99 6.11 23.81
N GLN A 430 -6.90 6.21 24.79
CA GLN A 430 -8.32 5.90 24.59
C GLN A 430 -8.96 6.89 23.60
N ALA A 431 -8.58 8.16 23.63
CA ALA A 431 -9.12 9.11 22.66
C ALA A 431 -8.65 8.85 21.23
N VAL A 432 -7.49 8.18 21.04
CA VAL A 432 -7.08 7.69 19.72
C VAL A 432 -7.98 6.53 19.25
N VAL A 433 -8.43 5.66 20.17
CA VAL A 433 -9.45 4.64 19.87
C VAL A 433 -10.74 5.32 19.37
N ASP A 434 -11.18 6.38 20.03
CA ASP A 434 -12.36 7.15 19.62
C ASP A 434 -12.18 7.78 18.23
N VAL A 435 -10.99 8.31 17.93
CA VAL A 435 -10.65 8.83 16.60
C VAL A 435 -10.74 7.72 15.54
N ILE A 436 -10.22 6.52 15.81
CA ILE A 436 -10.31 5.37 14.89
C ILE A 436 -11.76 5.00 14.61
N ARG A 437 -12.57 4.87 15.67
CA ARG A 437 -14.01 4.57 15.52
C ARG A 437 -14.74 5.68 14.75
N GLY A 438 -14.44 6.94 15.07
CA GLY A 438 -15.03 8.11 14.42
C GLY A 438 -14.66 8.21 12.94
N ALA A 439 -13.39 7.97 12.59
CA ALA A 439 -12.89 7.95 11.23
C ALA A 439 -13.60 6.89 10.37
N PHE A 440 -13.70 5.66 10.85
CA PHE A 440 -14.43 4.59 10.13
C PHE A 440 -15.91 4.86 10.02
N LYS A 441 -16.54 5.37 11.08
CA LYS A 441 -17.95 5.81 11.02
C LYS A 441 -18.17 6.94 10.01
N SER A 442 -17.15 7.77 9.78
CA SER A 442 -17.18 8.86 8.79
C SER A 442 -16.85 8.40 7.37
N GLY A 443 -16.64 7.10 7.16
CA GLY A 443 -16.43 6.51 5.83
C GLY A 443 -14.97 6.30 5.44
N MET A 444 -14.01 6.44 6.36
CA MET A 444 -12.62 6.08 6.05
C MET A 444 -12.46 4.56 5.87
N ARG A 445 -11.67 4.19 4.87
CA ARG A 445 -11.33 2.80 4.52
C ARG A 445 -10.11 2.27 5.27
N ASP A 446 -9.03 3.04 5.25
CA ASP A 446 -7.75 2.70 5.85
C ASP A 446 -7.12 4.01 6.32
N PHE A 447 -6.52 3.99 7.50
CA PHE A 447 -5.60 5.03 7.89
C PHE A 447 -4.63 4.52 8.94
N THR A 448 -3.61 5.34 9.20
CA THR A 448 -2.63 5.09 10.24
C THR A 448 -2.18 6.42 10.82
N PHE A 449 -1.38 6.33 11.87
CA PHE A 449 -0.78 7.49 12.50
C PHE A 449 0.61 7.15 13.00
N ASN A 450 1.42 8.18 13.22
CA ASN A 450 2.71 8.06 13.89
C ASN A 450 2.73 8.95 15.13
N LEU A 451 3.60 8.61 16.09
CA LEU A 451 4.09 9.60 17.04
C LEU A 451 5.28 10.33 16.43
N ASP A 452 5.27 11.65 16.50
CA ASP A 452 6.34 12.50 15.98
C ASP A 452 7.73 12.12 16.55
N SER A 453 7.76 11.72 17.82
CA SER A 453 8.93 11.30 18.56
C SER A 453 9.49 9.91 18.17
N ASN A 454 8.82 9.16 17.30
CA ASN A 454 9.21 7.78 16.98
C ASN A 454 10.45 7.71 16.06
N ASP A 455 11.30 6.68 16.21
CA ASP A 455 12.39 6.33 15.26
C ASP A 455 11.82 5.83 13.93
N PHE A 456 10.59 5.29 13.92
CA PHE A 456 9.89 4.88 12.72
C PHE A 456 9.15 6.06 12.07
N ILE A 457 9.48 6.33 10.80
CA ILE A 457 8.70 7.24 9.96
C ILE A 457 7.91 6.42 8.95
N ARG A 458 6.62 6.72 8.84
CA ARG A 458 5.83 6.27 7.70
C ARG A 458 5.99 7.27 6.56
N ILE A 459 6.61 6.81 5.50
CA ILE A 459 6.91 7.61 4.31
C ILE A 459 5.58 7.96 3.62
N THR A 460 5.02 6.95 2.97
CA THR A 460 3.77 7.10 2.22
C THR A 460 2.78 5.97 2.47
N GLY A 461 3.25 4.88 3.08
CA GLY A 461 2.47 3.68 3.41
C GLY A 461 3.34 2.53 3.92
N TYR A 462 4.64 2.56 3.62
CA TYR A 462 5.66 1.71 4.24
C TYR A 462 6.47 2.46 5.30
N LEU A 463 7.15 1.71 6.16
CA LEU A 463 7.94 2.22 7.27
C LEU A 463 9.44 2.17 7.01
N VAL A 464 10.14 3.17 7.51
CA VAL A 464 11.61 3.22 7.57
C VAL A 464 12.02 3.70 8.96
N ARG A 465 13.17 3.22 9.46
CA ARG A 465 13.78 3.76 10.68
C ARG A 465 14.68 4.95 10.35
N LYS A 466 14.53 6.06 11.06
CA LYS A 466 15.43 7.23 11.01
C LYS A 466 16.87 6.78 11.26
N SER A 467 17.08 5.87 12.20
CA SER A 467 18.38 5.27 12.49
C SER A 467 18.98 4.44 11.34
N ASP A 468 18.18 3.89 10.43
CA ASP A 468 18.69 3.20 9.24
C ASP A 468 18.99 4.18 8.10
N LEU A 469 18.22 5.26 7.96
CA LEU A 469 18.54 6.38 7.04
C LEU A 469 19.91 6.97 7.39
N ALA A 470 20.22 7.15 8.67
CA ALA A 470 21.51 7.63 9.14
C ALA A 470 22.69 6.70 8.84
N LYS A 471 22.45 5.41 8.52
CA LYS A 471 23.47 4.40 8.20
C LYS A 471 23.69 4.21 6.70
N MET A 472 23.01 4.99 5.86
CA MET A 472 23.20 4.90 4.42
C MET A 472 24.66 5.19 4.02
N PRO A 473 25.20 4.50 3.00
CA PRO A 473 24.51 3.61 2.07
C PRO A 473 24.46 2.13 2.49
N ALA A 474 24.86 1.75 3.71
CA ALA A 474 24.98 0.36 4.13
C ALA A 474 23.65 -0.24 4.68
N ALA A 475 22.51 0.34 4.33
CA ALA A 475 21.21 -0.07 4.86
C ALA A 475 20.82 -1.47 4.33
N ARG A 476 20.34 -2.33 5.24
CA ARG A 476 19.91 -3.69 4.89
C ARG A 476 18.64 -3.70 4.06
N HIS A 477 17.67 -2.86 4.43
CA HIS A 477 16.36 -2.83 3.80
C HIS A 477 16.40 -2.01 2.50
N GLY A 478 15.93 -2.58 1.40
CA GLY A 478 15.89 -1.89 0.10
C GLY A 478 15.01 -0.62 0.14
N SER A 479 13.91 -0.69 0.89
CA SER A 479 12.99 0.42 1.11
C SER A 479 13.60 1.62 1.84
N THR A 480 14.73 1.47 2.55
CA THR A 480 15.43 2.60 3.19
C THR A 480 15.92 3.61 2.16
N PHE A 481 16.37 3.16 0.98
CA PHE A 481 16.82 4.05 -0.09
C PHE A 481 15.67 4.88 -0.66
N LEU A 482 14.50 4.25 -0.88
CA LEU A 482 13.28 4.93 -1.30
C LEU A 482 12.80 5.94 -0.24
N GLY A 483 12.91 5.56 1.03
CA GLY A 483 12.56 6.43 2.15
C GLY A 483 13.43 7.69 2.21
N ALA A 484 14.72 7.58 1.93
CA ALA A 484 15.62 8.72 1.90
C ALA A 484 15.26 9.74 0.82
N GLY A 485 14.93 9.27 -0.40
CA GLY A 485 14.42 10.13 -1.47
C GLY A 485 13.13 10.83 -1.05
N SER A 486 12.17 10.08 -0.52
CA SER A 486 10.88 10.64 -0.09
C SER A 486 10.99 11.65 1.07
N VAL A 487 11.95 11.49 2.00
CA VAL A 487 12.23 12.50 3.04
C VAL A 487 12.80 13.77 2.42
N ALA A 488 13.74 13.63 1.48
CA ALA A 488 14.34 14.77 0.80
C ALA A 488 13.32 15.55 -0.05
N ASP A 489 12.47 14.83 -0.77
CA ASP A 489 11.70 15.38 -1.88
C ASP A 489 10.19 15.56 -1.59
N SER A 490 9.65 14.81 -0.63
CA SER A 490 8.22 14.86 -0.25
C SER A 490 7.99 15.27 1.20
N HIS A 491 9.06 15.60 1.95
CA HIS A 491 9.01 16.14 3.32
C HIS A 491 8.12 15.34 4.28
N VAL A 492 8.09 14.01 4.14
CA VAL A 492 7.21 13.10 4.89
C VAL A 492 7.40 13.12 6.41
N ASP A 493 8.48 13.73 6.89
CA ASP A 493 8.82 13.98 8.28
C ASP A 493 8.32 15.35 8.82
N GLN A 494 7.63 16.15 8.00
CA GLN A 494 7.20 17.52 8.33
C GLN A 494 5.67 17.69 8.42
N ARG A 495 4.94 16.60 8.69
CA ARG A 495 3.48 16.62 8.83
C ARG A 495 3.03 17.47 10.02
N ASN A 496 1.92 18.18 9.86
CA ASN A 496 1.33 18.94 10.97
C ASN A 496 0.85 18.01 12.09
N VAL A 497 1.39 18.23 13.29
CA VAL A 497 1.10 17.41 14.46
C VAL A 497 -0.31 17.69 14.99
N LYS A 498 -1.04 16.61 15.27
CA LYS A 498 -2.41 16.59 15.79
C LYS A 498 -2.38 16.40 17.29
N ARG A 499 -3.29 17.09 17.98
CA ARG A 499 -3.53 16.93 19.41
C ARG A 499 -4.75 16.07 19.63
N VAL A 500 -4.78 15.33 20.72
CA VAL A 500 -5.96 14.58 21.15
C VAL A 500 -6.34 15.07 22.53
N THR A 501 -7.00 16.23 22.57
CA THR A 501 -7.47 16.85 23.81
C THR A 501 -8.99 16.89 23.82
N SER A 502 -9.60 16.80 25.02
CA SER A 502 -11.06 16.72 25.21
C SER A 502 -11.86 17.95 24.72
N ALA A 503 -11.21 18.94 24.10
CA ALA A 503 -11.81 20.21 23.72
C ALA A 503 -11.38 20.69 22.31
N GLU A 504 -11.34 19.81 21.30
CA GLU A 504 -11.17 20.23 19.89
C GLU A 504 -12.47 20.82 19.28
N SER A 505 -13.20 21.61 20.06
CA SER A 505 -14.06 22.67 19.54
C SER A 505 -13.39 23.98 19.94
N SER A 506 -12.56 24.50 19.03
CA SER A 506 -11.97 25.84 18.94
C SER A 506 -11.69 26.61 20.25
N PRO A 507 -10.45 27.06 20.53
CA PRO A 507 -10.28 28.17 21.46
C PRO A 507 -11.01 29.39 20.86
N SER A 508 -12.05 29.87 21.53
CA SER A 508 -12.62 31.18 21.25
C SER A 508 -11.52 32.23 21.45
N PRO A 509 -11.35 33.21 20.55
CA PRO A 509 -10.32 34.22 20.71
C PRO A 509 -10.64 35.05 21.96
N SER A 510 -9.78 34.95 22.97
CA SER A 510 -9.80 35.86 24.11
C SER A 510 -9.30 37.23 23.65
N SER A 511 -10.25 38.18 23.65
CA SER A 511 -10.13 39.65 23.77
C SER A 511 -8.75 40.28 23.74
#